data_AF-A0A8H8JSF5-F1
#
_entry.id   AF-A0A8H8JSF5-F1
#
_cell.length_a   1.000
_cell.length_b   1.000
_cell.length_c   1.000
_cell.angle_alpha   90.00
_cell.angle_beta   90.00
_cell.angle_gamma   90.00
#
_symmetry.space_group_name_H-M   'P 1'
#
loop_
_entity.id
_entity.type
_entity.pdbx_description
1 polymer ?
#
loop_
_entity_poly.entity_id
_entity_poly.type
_entity_poly.pdbx_seq_one_letter_code
_entity_poly.pdbx_strand_id
1 'polypeptide(L)'
;MANSYIRNPPSLGKHLTEQSIAFCQIALKRSIVEGAKSAFPALYETRKPNAAATDPLEMNIPWGDPEPQLTIPYSHEKPWHTQIHRDAFSYGEVGFKADPRVIVDLRWFGKQDIHVENHVSFPELPQLDAKGGSIVEPFVDAYGMPQATFHVKRSEADGLRDHEMMNDMCNVAHVLGPFLPGSDPQFMEPGLALHITGTTRLGRIIEKPEDQKDDADKAHDEKVRQETVADQYSMVHGYENLFVGGNGCIPDSTACNPTRTSVAYAIKAAGYLVALLHRYHTEAT
;
A
#
# COMPACT_ATOMS: atom_id res chain seq x y z
N MET A 1 3.11 21.43 2.14
CA MET A 1 4.44 21.62 1.54
C MET A 1 4.80 23.07 1.23
N ALA A 2 3.85 24.03 1.20
CA ALA A 2 4.18 25.39 0.76
C ALA A 2 4.52 26.43 1.86
N ASN A 3 4.40 26.09 3.16
CA ASN A 3 4.63 27.06 4.24
C ASN A 3 5.97 26.92 4.99
N SER A 4 6.82 25.94 4.66
CA SER A 4 7.97 25.61 5.51
C SER A 4 9.31 26.18 5.04
N TYR A 5 9.38 26.84 3.87
CA TYR A 5 10.66 27.28 3.23
C TYR A 5 11.74 26.18 3.16
N ILE A 6 11.33 24.91 3.32
CA ILE A 6 12.22 23.77 3.19
C ILE A 6 12.64 23.74 1.73
N ARG A 7 13.95 23.87 1.46
CA ARG A 7 14.48 23.60 0.11
C ARG A 7 14.04 22.18 -0.26
N ASN A 8 13.09 22.06 -1.18
CA ASN A 8 12.52 20.78 -1.57
C ASN A 8 13.66 19.84 -1.97
N PRO A 9 13.85 18.71 -1.26
CA PRO A 9 14.74 17.67 -1.75
C PRO A 9 14.36 17.36 -3.21
N PRO A 10 15.31 17.24 -4.15
CA PRO A 10 14.98 17.14 -5.57
C PRO A 10 14.00 16.00 -5.92
N SER A 11 13.96 14.96 -5.09
CA SER A 11 13.06 13.81 -5.20
C SER A 11 11.81 13.84 -4.34
N LEU A 12 11.51 14.94 -3.64
CA LEU A 12 10.28 15.07 -2.86
C LEU A 12 9.05 14.93 -3.77
N GLY A 13 8.14 14.04 -3.38
CA GLY A 13 6.94 13.73 -4.14
C GLY A 13 7.16 12.89 -5.39
N LYS A 14 8.40 12.62 -5.82
CA LYS A 14 8.75 11.82 -7.00
C LYS A 14 8.94 10.35 -6.67
N HIS A 15 9.10 9.52 -7.71
CA HIS A 15 9.23 8.06 -7.58
C HIS A 15 8.03 7.40 -6.91
N LEU A 16 6.86 8.04 -7.04
CA LEU A 16 5.61 7.56 -6.46
C LEU A 16 5.23 6.23 -7.11
N THR A 17 4.92 5.23 -6.29
CA THR A 17 4.34 3.97 -6.75
C THR A 17 3.02 3.71 -6.05
N GLU A 18 2.07 3.14 -6.79
CA GLU A 18 0.78 2.66 -6.29
C GLU A 18 0.45 1.31 -6.92
N GLN A 19 -0.21 0.45 -6.15
CA GLN A 19 -0.55 -0.90 -6.55
C GLN A 19 -1.77 -0.91 -7.47
N SER A 20 -1.74 -1.78 -8.49
CA SER A 20 -2.95 -2.19 -9.18
C SER A 20 -3.72 -3.17 -8.30
N ILE A 21 -5.05 -3.22 -8.42
CA ILE A 21 -5.87 -4.22 -7.76
C ILE A 21 -6.74 -4.92 -8.78
N ALA A 22 -6.58 -6.23 -8.92
CA ALA A 22 -7.58 -7.09 -9.53
C ALA A 22 -8.52 -7.62 -8.43
N PHE A 23 -9.83 -7.57 -8.69
CA PHE A 23 -10.86 -7.96 -7.75
C PHE A 23 -11.94 -8.81 -8.41
N CYS A 24 -12.43 -9.82 -7.70
CA CYS A 24 -13.71 -10.47 -7.96
C CYS A 24 -14.28 -11.05 -6.66
N GLN A 25 -15.54 -11.44 -6.70
CA GLN A 25 -16.13 -12.31 -5.69
C GLN A 25 -16.58 -13.62 -6.33
N ILE A 26 -16.51 -14.71 -5.58
CA ILE A 26 -17.05 -16.01 -5.97
C ILE A 26 -18.10 -16.49 -4.98
N ALA A 27 -18.99 -17.36 -5.46
CA ALA A 27 -19.77 -18.24 -4.60
C ALA A 27 -19.11 -19.63 -4.56
N LEU A 28 -18.87 -20.18 -3.37
CA LEU A 28 -18.20 -21.48 -3.21
C LEU A 28 -18.93 -22.61 -3.96
N LYS A 29 -18.16 -23.52 -4.58
CA LYS A 29 -18.71 -24.75 -5.18
C LYS A 29 -19.50 -25.54 -4.15
N ARG A 30 -20.63 -26.09 -4.60
CA ARG A 30 -21.45 -27.01 -3.80
C ARG A 30 -20.63 -28.16 -3.19
N SER A 31 -19.69 -28.74 -3.93
CA SER A 31 -18.83 -29.82 -3.43
C SER A 31 -17.93 -29.41 -2.25
N ILE A 32 -17.49 -28.15 -2.20
CA ILE A 32 -16.71 -27.61 -1.07
C ILE A 32 -17.63 -27.48 0.15
N VAL A 33 -18.81 -26.89 -0.03
CA VAL A 33 -19.81 -26.69 1.04
C VAL A 33 -20.26 -28.04 1.61
N GLU A 34 -20.63 -28.99 0.75
CA GLU A 34 -21.08 -30.32 1.17
C GLU A 34 -19.97 -31.10 1.89
N GLY A 35 -18.72 -30.96 1.45
CA GLY A 35 -17.55 -31.61 2.04
C GLY A 35 -17.08 -31.01 3.37
N ALA A 36 -17.46 -29.77 3.69
CA ALA A 36 -16.93 -29.02 4.84
C ALA A 36 -17.09 -29.75 6.18
N LYS A 37 -18.29 -30.29 6.43
CA LYS A 37 -18.61 -31.03 7.67
C LYS A 37 -17.75 -32.29 7.84
N SER A 38 -17.52 -33.02 6.75
CA SER A 38 -16.70 -34.23 6.75
C SER A 38 -15.20 -33.92 6.88
N ALA A 39 -14.75 -32.80 6.32
CA ALA A 39 -13.38 -32.35 6.40
C ALA A 39 -13.01 -31.84 7.80
N PHE A 40 -13.96 -31.20 8.50
CA PHE A 40 -13.73 -30.58 9.82
C PHE A 40 -14.81 -30.96 10.85
N PRO A 41 -14.94 -32.25 11.20
CA PRO A 41 -16.03 -32.73 12.05
C PRO A 41 -16.00 -32.11 13.46
N ALA A 42 -14.82 -31.95 14.07
CA ALA A 42 -14.68 -31.35 15.39
C ALA A 42 -15.14 -29.88 15.44
N LEU A 43 -14.80 -29.10 14.41
CA LEU A 43 -15.21 -27.69 14.32
C LEU A 43 -16.73 -27.58 14.20
N TYR A 44 -17.33 -28.43 13.36
CA TYR A 44 -18.77 -28.47 13.17
C TYR A 44 -19.50 -28.77 14.48
N GLU A 45 -19.07 -29.80 15.23
CA GLU A 45 -19.69 -30.14 16.53
C GLU A 45 -19.63 -28.99 17.54
N THR A 46 -18.51 -28.27 17.64
CA THR A 46 -18.37 -27.14 18.58
C THR A 46 -19.21 -25.92 18.23
N ARG A 47 -19.65 -25.80 16.97
CA ARG A 47 -20.39 -24.65 16.43
C ARG A 47 -21.81 -24.99 16.02
N LYS A 48 -22.28 -26.21 16.33
CA LYS A 48 -23.68 -26.57 16.13
C LYS A 48 -24.57 -25.57 16.90
N PRO A 49 -25.57 -24.96 16.25
CA PRO A 49 -26.53 -24.16 16.97
C PRO A 49 -27.24 -25.03 18.03
N ASN A 50 -27.57 -24.43 19.18
CA ASN A 50 -28.45 -25.08 20.15
C ASN A 50 -29.75 -25.52 19.45
N ALA A 51 -30.32 -26.66 19.86
CA ALA A 51 -31.45 -27.34 19.20
C ALA A 51 -32.70 -26.49 18.91
N ALA A 52 -32.79 -25.26 19.44
CA ALA A 52 -33.86 -24.30 19.17
C ALA A 52 -33.66 -23.46 17.88
N ALA A 53 -32.47 -23.45 17.28
CA ALA A 53 -32.15 -22.67 16.08
C ALA A 53 -31.73 -23.61 14.94
N THR A 54 -32.67 -24.03 14.11
CA THR A 54 -32.36 -24.72 12.86
C THR A 54 -32.00 -23.70 11.79
N ASP A 55 -30.85 -23.89 11.13
CA ASP A 55 -30.50 -23.11 9.93
C ASP A 55 -31.58 -23.35 8.86
N PRO A 56 -32.32 -22.33 8.41
CA PRO A 56 -33.36 -22.50 7.40
C PRO A 56 -32.83 -23.00 6.05
N LEU A 57 -31.52 -22.90 5.82
CA LEU A 57 -30.84 -23.39 4.61
C LEU A 57 -30.10 -24.72 4.80
N GLU A 58 -30.08 -25.27 6.02
CA GLU A 58 -29.39 -26.52 6.38
C GLU A 58 -27.95 -26.61 5.85
N MET A 59 -27.19 -25.50 5.87
CA MET A 59 -25.84 -25.47 5.30
C MET A 59 -24.83 -26.20 6.20
N ASN A 60 -23.85 -26.84 5.55
CA ASN A 60 -22.73 -27.50 6.22
C ASN A 60 -21.64 -26.53 6.71
N ILE A 61 -21.87 -25.21 6.58
CA ILE A 61 -21.04 -24.15 7.15
C ILE A 61 -21.79 -23.55 8.35
N PRO A 62 -21.26 -23.70 9.58
CA PRO A 62 -21.93 -23.22 10.78
C PRO A 62 -22.21 -21.72 10.78
N TRP A 63 -23.25 -21.30 11.49
CA TRP A 63 -23.46 -19.88 11.79
C TRP A 63 -22.33 -19.34 12.67
N GLY A 64 -21.85 -18.13 12.37
CA GLY A 64 -20.73 -17.51 13.08
C GLY A 64 -19.37 -18.13 12.78
N ASP A 65 -19.25 -18.95 11.72
CA ASP A 65 -17.94 -19.32 11.19
C ASP A 65 -17.16 -18.05 10.78
N PRO A 66 -15.89 -17.89 11.17
CA PRO A 66 -15.14 -16.71 10.84
C PRO A 66 -14.84 -16.70 9.35
N GLU A 67 -14.76 -15.49 8.80
CA GLU A 67 -14.46 -15.34 7.39
C GLU A 67 -13.08 -15.90 7.02
N PRO A 68 -12.91 -16.39 5.78
CA PRO A 68 -11.60 -16.84 5.31
C PRO A 68 -10.59 -15.69 5.38
N GLN A 69 -9.33 -16.03 5.69
CA GLN A 69 -8.19 -15.10 5.70
C GLN A 69 -6.97 -15.84 5.15
N LEU A 70 -6.95 -16.05 3.85
CA LEU A 70 -5.91 -16.82 3.15
C LEU A 70 -5.07 -15.90 2.26
N THR A 71 -3.81 -16.26 2.10
CA THR A 71 -2.88 -15.60 1.19
C THR A 71 -1.98 -16.64 0.53
N ILE A 72 -1.80 -16.51 -0.77
CA ILE A 72 -0.67 -17.06 -1.51
C ILE A 72 0.43 -16.00 -1.43
N PRO A 73 1.57 -16.29 -0.76
CA PRO A 73 2.64 -15.31 -0.59
C PRO A 73 3.21 -14.85 -1.93
N TYR A 74 3.63 -13.59 -1.97
CA TYR A 74 4.40 -13.01 -3.07
C TYR A 74 5.62 -13.88 -3.39
N SER A 75 5.90 -14.08 -4.68
CA SER A 75 7.16 -14.68 -5.15
C SER A 75 7.69 -13.93 -6.38
N HIS A 76 8.94 -14.19 -6.78
CA HIS A 76 9.48 -13.61 -8.01
C HIS A 76 8.75 -14.08 -9.27
N GLU A 77 8.18 -15.28 -9.24
CA GLU A 77 7.43 -15.89 -10.35
C GLU A 77 5.98 -15.38 -10.41
N LYS A 78 5.41 -15.03 -9.25
CA LYS A 78 4.09 -14.43 -9.11
C LYS A 78 4.22 -13.12 -8.31
N PRO A 79 4.67 -12.03 -8.96
CA PRO A 79 5.06 -10.80 -8.27
C PRO A 79 3.87 -9.92 -7.87
N TRP A 80 2.87 -10.53 -7.23
CA TRP A 80 1.68 -9.90 -6.68
C TRP A 80 1.37 -10.47 -5.29
N HIS A 81 0.71 -9.66 -4.46
CA HIS A 81 0.17 -10.11 -3.18
C HIS A 81 -1.28 -10.56 -3.38
N THR A 82 -1.73 -11.53 -2.60
CA THR A 82 -3.08 -12.09 -2.72
C THR A 82 -3.79 -12.07 -1.39
N GLN A 83 -5.08 -11.74 -1.41
CA GLN A 83 -5.99 -11.88 -0.29
C GLN A 83 -7.20 -12.66 -0.78
N ILE A 84 -7.40 -13.85 -0.23
CA ILE A 84 -8.58 -14.69 -0.43
C ILE A 84 -9.32 -14.68 0.90
N HIS A 85 -10.27 -13.78 1.01
CA HIS A 85 -10.83 -13.41 2.30
C HIS A 85 -12.26 -12.91 2.20
N ARG A 86 -12.78 -12.29 3.27
CA ARG A 86 -13.88 -11.35 3.19
C ARG A 86 -13.49 -10.06 3.86
N ASP A 87 -13.88 -8.96 3.25
CA ASP A 87 -13.63 -7.63 3.80
C ASP A 87 -14.95 -6.85 3.97
N ALA A 88 -14.96 -5.93 4.91
CA ALA A 88 -16.05 -4.97 5.06
C ALA A 88 -16.04 -3.93 3.93
N PHE A 89 -14.89 -3.70 3.29
CA PHE A 89 -14.77 -2.84 2.12
C PHE A 89 -15.19 -3.60 0.84
N SER A 90 -16.49 -3.72 0.56
CA SER A 90 -16.92 -4.35 -0.70
C SER A 90 -16.95 -3.33 -1.84
N TYR A 91 -16.20 -3.60 -2.92
CA TYR A 91 -16.29 -2.82 -4.16
C TYR A 91 -17.52 -3.20 -5.01
N GLY A 92 -18.07 -4.39 -4.76
CA GLY A 92 -19.33 -4.84 -5.33
C GLY A 92 -20.49 -4.58 -4.38
N GLU A 93 -21.67 -4.35 -4.93
CA GLU A 93 -22.90 -4.52 -4.16
C GLU A 93 -23.05 -6.02 -3.85
N VAL A 94 -22.59 -6.46 -2.68
CA VAL A 94 -23.11 -7.70 -2.10
C VAL A 94 -24.55 -7.42 -1.70
N GLY A 95 -25.43 -7.36 -2.69
CA GLY A 95 -26.86 -7.30 -2.42
C GLY A 95 -27.27 -8.52 -1.60
N PHE A 96 -28.46 -8.47 -1.00
CA PHE A 96 -29.10 -9.55 -0.23
C PHE A 96 -29.37 -10.86 -1.03
N LYS A 97 -28.68 -11.09 -2.14
CA LYS A 97 -28.98 -12.10 -3.17
C LYS A 97 -28.28 -13.44 -2.94
N ALA A 98 -27.29 -13.52 -2.04
CA ALA A 98 -26.60 -14.77 -1.71
C ALA A 98 -26.28 -14.84 -0.21
N ASP A 99 -26.20 -16.06 0.33
CA ASP A 99 -25.81 -16.28 1.73
C ASP A 99 -24.32 -15.91 1.91
N PRO A 100 -23.96 -15.05 2.87
CA PRO A 100 -22.59 -14.57 3.03
C PRO A 100 -21.59 -15.68 3.35
N ARG A 101 -22.02 -16.81 3.92
CA ARG A 101 -21.14 -17.93 4.30
C ARG A 101 -20.47 -18.60 3.11
N VAL A 102 -20.98 -18.40 1.89
CA VAL A 102 -20.41 -18.97 0.66
C VAL A 102 -19.75 -17.94 -0.23
N ILE A 103 -19.74 -16.67 0.16
CA ILE A 103 -19.08 -15.63 -0.61
C ILE A 103 -17.62 -15.54 -0.17
N VAL A 104 -16.72 -15.40 -1.15
CA VAL A 104 -15.30 -15.16 -0.91
C VAL A 104 -14.82 -14.07 -1.86
N ASP A 105 -14.09 -13.11 -1.30
CA ASP A 105 -13.45 -12.01 -2.02
C ASP A 105 -12.05 -12.45 -2.43
N LEU A 106 -11.68 -12.14 -3.67
CA LEU A 106 -10.34 -12.33 -4.18
C LEU A 106 -9.76 -10.96 -4.55
N ARG A 107 -8.63 -10.60 -3.94
CA ARG A 107 -7.89 -9.37 -4.23
C ARG A 107 -6.44 -9.64 -4.50
N TRP A 108 -6.01 -9.28 -5.70
CA TRP A 108 -4.64 -9.43 -6.16
C TRP A 108 -4.05 -8.03 -6.33
N PHE A 109 -2.94 -7.78 -5.65
CA PHE A 109 -2.27 -6.48 -5.62
C PHE A 109 -0.97 -6.55 -6.41
N GLY A 110 -0.88 -5.78 -7.48
CA GLY A 110 0.26 -5.77 -8.39
C GLY A 110 1.23 -4.65 -8.05
N LYS A 111 2.53 -4.91 -8.14
CA LYS A 111 3.55 -3.88 -7.95
C LYS A 111 3.60 -2.91 -9.15
N GLN A 112 4.17 -1.73 -8.95
CA GLN A 112 4.48 -0.78 -10.01
C GLN A 112 5.98 -0.48 -10.02
N ASP A 113 6.63 -0.53 -11.18
CA ASP A 113 8.04 -0.13 -11.26
C ASP A 113 8.23 1.36 -10.95
N ILE A 114 9.41 1.67 -10.41
CA ILE A 114 9.71 3.02 -9.93
C ILE A 114 10.13 3.90 -11.10
N HIS A 115 9.38 4.97 -11.31
CA HIS A 115 9.67 5.99 -12.33
C HIS A 115 9.73 7.37 -11.68
N VAL A 116 10.77 8.15 -11.99
CA VAL A 116 10.95 9.50 -11.42
C VAL A 116 9.84 10.45 -11.84
N GLU A 117 9.26 10.21 -13.01
CA GLU A 117 8.16 10.96 -13.59
C GLU A 117 6.84 10.75 -12.83
N ASN A 118 6.70 9.62 -12.12
CA ASN A 118 5.55 9.39 -11.27
C ASN A 118 5.69 10.21 -10.00
N HIS A 119 4.80 11.19 -9.82
CA HIS A 119 4.92 12.12 -8.71
C HIS A 119 3.60 12.71 -8.24
N VAL A 120 3.61 13.25 -7.03
CA VAL A 120 2.58 14.15 -6.51
C VAL A 120 3.13 15.56 -6.47
N SER A 121 2.39 16.50 -7.05
CA SER A 121 2.71 17.93 -7.06
C SER A 121 1.69 18.73 -6.27
N PHE A 122 2.12 19.88 -5.76
CA PHE A 122 1.27 20.85 -5.08
C PHE A 122 1.45 22.21 -5.76
N PRO A 123 0.40 22.99 -6.00
CA PRO A 123 0.54 24.33 -6.57
C PRO A 123 1.38 25.21 -5.65
N GLU A 124 2.18 26.09 -6.28
CA GLU A 124 2.91 27.11 -5.56
C GLU A 124 1.93 28.14 -4.97
N LEU A 125 2.28 28.71 -3.82
CA LEU A 125 1.49 29.76 -3.16
C LEU A 125 1.31 31.00 -4.05
N PRO A 126 0.37 31.92 -3.71
CA PRO A 126 -0.05 32.97 -4.62
C PRO A 126 1.14 33.73 -5.22
N GLN A 127 1.19 33.75 -6.55
CA GLN A 127 2.20 34.45 -7.30
C GLN A 127 1.61 35.72 -7.91
N LEU A 128 2.45 36.74 -8.10
CA LEU A 128 2.11 37.82 -9.00
C LEU A 128 1.94 37.24 -10.40
N ASP A 129 0.90 37.67 -11.12
CA ASP A 129 0.75 37.29 -12.53
C ASP A 129 2.01 37.68 -13.34
N ALA A 130 2.19 37.07 -14.51
CA ALA A 130 3.35 37.33 -15.38
C ALA A 130 3.49 38.81 -15.83
N LYS A 131 2.52 39.67 -15.49
CA LYS A 131 2.50 41.11 -15.78
C LYS A 131 2.58 41.97 -14.51
N GLY A 132 2.80 41.37 -13.33
CA GLY A 132 2.94 42.03 -12.04
C GLY A 132 1.66 42.69 -11.51
N GLY A 133 0.49 42.38 -12.06
CA GLY A 133 -0.75 43.15 -11.83
C GLY A 133 -1.77 42.51 -10.89
N SER A 134 -1.86 41.17 -10.85
CA SER A 134 -2.91 40.44 -10.13
C SER A 134 -2.32 39.24 -9.38
N ILE A 135 -2.82 38.97 -8.18
CA ILE A 135 -2.48 37.74 -7.43
C ILE A 135 -3.27 36.58 -8.04
N VAL A 136 -2.56 35.52 -8.45
CA VAL A 136 -3.21 34.25 -8.82
C VAL A 136 -3.28 33.38 -7.58
N GLU A 137 -4.48 33.20 -7.04
CA GLU A 137 -4.72 32.33 -5.89
C GLU A 137 -4.53 30.85 -6.29
N PRO A 138 -3.79 30.04 -5.52
CA PRO A 138 -3.60 28.63 -5.81
C PRO A 138 -4.89 27.84 -5.52
N PHE A 139 -5.04 26.71 -6.21
CA PHE A 139 -6.02 25.72 -5.82
C PHE A 139 -5.65 25.16 -4.44
N VAL A 140 -6.58 25.24 -3.49
CA VAL A 140 -6.45 24.71 -2.14
C VAL A 140 -7.49 23.62 -1.88
N ASP A 141 -7.16 22.69 -1.01
CA ASP A 141 -8.07 21.67 -0.52
C ASP A 141 -9.06 22.23 0.51
N ALA A 142 -9.93 21.37 1.03
CA ALA A 142 -10.95 21.74 2.02
C ALA A 142 -10.38 22.28 3.35
N TYR A 143 -9.06 22.12 3.59
CA TYR A 143 -8.36 22.60 4.77
C TYR A 143 -7.50 23.85 4.49
N GLY A 144 -7.58 24.41 3.28
CA GLY A 144 -6.78 25.56 2.87
C GLY A 144 -5.31 25.24 2.58
N MET A 145 -4.97 23.94 2.45
CA MET A 145 -3.63 23.51 2.04
C MET A 145 -3.55 23.44 0.51
N PRO A 146 -2.37 23.61 -0.11
CA PRO A 146 -2.22 23.43 -1.55
C PRO A 146 -2.83 22.10 -2.03
N GLN A 147 -3.63 22.14 -3.10
CA GLN A 147 -4.29 20.95 -3.65
C GLN A 147 -3.26 19.94 -4.16
N ALA A 148 -3.36 18.68 -3.73
CA ALA A 148 -2.53 17.61 -4.29
C ALA A 148 -2.98 17.25 -5.71
N THR A 149 -2.02 17.10 -6.62
CA THR A 149 -2.23 16.62 -8.00
C THR A 149 -1.31 15.44 -8.26
N PHE A 150 -1.88 14.31 -8.69
CA PHE A 150 -1.14 13.08 -8.97
C PHE A 150 -0.85 12.95 -10.47
N HIS A 151 0.41 12.65 -10.79
CA HIS A 151 0.89 12.38 -12.14
C HIS A 151 1.46 10.97 -12.13
N VAL A 152 0.65 9.98 -12.43
CA VAL A 152 1.03 8.57 -12.32
C VAL A 152 0.70 7.84 -13.61
N LYS A 153 1.69 7.11 -14.13
CA LYS A 153 1.54 6.25 -15.30
C LYS A 153 2.10 4.87 -15.01
N ARG A 154 1.42 3.85 -15.50
CA ARG A 154 1.91 2.48 -15.54
C ARG A 154 2.71 2.26 -16.82
N SER A 155 3.84 1.58 -16.71
CA SER A 155 4.65 1.19 -17.85
C SER A 155 4.00 0.03 -18.63
N GLU A 156 4.52 -0.28 -19.81
CA GLU A 156 4.12 -1.49 -20.54
C GLU A 156 4.42 -2.77 -19.75
N ALA A 157 5.58 -2.82 -19.07
CA ALA A 157 5.96 -3.94 -18.22
C ALA A 157 5.03 -4.11 -17.01
N ASP A 158 4.56 -3.00 -16.42
CA ASP A 158 3.50 -3.03 -15.40
C ASP A 158 2.22 -3.64 -15.95
N GLY A 159 1.79 -3.22 -17.14
CA GLY A 159 0.57 -3.72 -17.79
C GLY A 159 0.63 -5.22 -18.11
N LEU A 160 1.79 -5.73 -18.54
CA LEU A 160 2.00 -7.17 -18.74
C LEU A 160 1.85 -7.96 -17.44
N ARG A 161 2.50 -7.51 -16.36
CA ARG A 161 2.39 -8.15 -15.04
C ARG A 161 0.97 -8.08 -14.49
N ASP A 162 0.27 -6.97 -14.70
CA ASP A 162 -1.13 -6.82 -14.29
C ASP A 162 -2.02 -7.83 -15.02
N HIS A 163 -1.81 -8.02 -16.33
CA HIS A 163 -2.57 -8.99 -17.10
C HIS A 163 -2.34 -10.43 -16.59
N GLU A 164 -1.09 -10.80 -16.30
CA GLU A 164 -0.76 -12.09 -15.70
C GLU A 164 -1.40 -12.26 -14.30
N MET A 165 -1.38 -11.22 -13.49
CA MET A 165 -2.01 -11.18 -12.17
C MET A 165 -3.52 -11.41 -12.25
N MET A 166 -4.21 -10.75 -13.18
CA MET A 166 -5.64 -10.94 -13.44
C MET A 166 -5.95 -12.39 -13.83
N ASN A 167 -5.13 -12.96 -14.73
CA ASN A 167 -5.28 -14.35 -15.15
C ASN A 167 -5.07 -15.32 -13.96
N ASP A 168 -4.09 -15.07 -13.10
CA ASP A 168 -3.86 -15.86 -11.89
C ASP A 168 -5.04 -15.81 -10.92
N MET A 169 -5.60 -14.61 -10.67
CA MET A 169 -6.81 -14.45 -9.86
C MET A 169 -7.99 -15.25 -10.43
N CYS A 170 -8.24 -15.15 -11.73
CA CYS A 170 -9.30 -15.90 -12.41
C CYS A 170 -9.08 -17.43 -12.31
N ASN A 171 -7.84 -17.90 -12.46
CA ASN A 171 -7.51 -19.32 -12.32
C ASN A 171 -7.79 -19.82 -10.89
N VAL A 172 -7.40 -19.06 -9.87
CA VAL A 172 -7.69 -19.40 -8.47
C VAL A 172 -9.19 -19.35 -8.19
N ALA A 173 -9.91 -18.35 -8.70
CA ALA A 173 -11.36 -18.23 -8.59
C ALA A 173 -12.07 -19.47 -9.14
N HIS A 174 -11.70 -19.92 -10.35
CA HIS A 174 -12.31 -21.10 -10.99
C HIS A 174 -12.11 -22.40 -10.20
N VAL A 175 -11.07 -22.50 -9.36
CA VAL A 175 -10.91 -23.64 -8.44
C VAL A 175 -11.96 -23.59 -7.34
N LEU A 176 -12.27 -22.40 -6.80
CA LEU A 176 -13.16 -22.19 -5.66
C LEU A 176 -14.65 -22.17 -6.04
N GLY A 177 -15.01 -21.53 -7.15
CA GLY A 177 -16.41 -21.41 -7.58
C GLY A 177 -16.69 -20.38 -8.68
N PRO A 178 -17.94 -20.29 -9.15
CA PRO A 178 -18.34 -19.30 -10.13
C PRO A 178 -18.27 -17.88 -9.56
N PHE A 179 -18.02 -16.90 -10.44
CA PHE A 179 -18.10 -15.50 -10.08
C PHE A 179 -19.51 -15.13 -9.61
N LEU A 180 -19.58 -14.28 -8.59
CA LEU A 180 -20.81 -13.70 -8.11
C LEU A 180 -21.27 -12.63 -9.11
N PRO A 181 -22.51 -12.69 -9.66
CA PRO A 181 -23.00 -11.69 -10.60
C PRO A 181 -22.94 -10.27 -10.00
N GLY A 182 -22.31 -9.34 -10.73
CA GLY A 182 -22.06 -7.97 -10.25
C GLY A 182 -20.72 -7.80 -9.53
N SER A 183 -19.92 -8.86 -9.42
CA SER A 183 -18.56 -8.83 -8.89
C SER A 183 -17.64 -9.71 -9.74
N ASP A 184 -17.85 -9.65 -11.06
CA ASP A 184 -17.00 -10.26 -12.07
C ASP A 184 -15.57 -9.67 -12.01
N PRO A 185 -14.55 -10.43 -12.49
CA PRO A 185 -13.16 -9.98 -12.52
C PRO A 185 -12.98 -8.62 -13.17
N GLN A 186 -12.40 -7.69 -12.41
CA GLN A 186 -12.14 -6.32 -12.86
C GLN A 186 -10.91 -5.73 -12.17
N PHE A 187 -10.32 -4.72 -12.80
CA PHE A 187 -9.38 -3.84 -12.12
C PHE A 187 -10.14 -2.75 -11.38
N MET A 188 -9.70 -2.45 -10.17
CA MET A 188 -10.24 -1.32 -9.41
C MET A 188 -9.65 0.00 -9.87
N GLU A 189 -10.33 1.10 -9.53
CA GLU A 189 -9.85 2.44 -9.82
C GLU A 189 -8.42 2.67 -9.25
N PRO A 190 -7.51 3.28 -10.04
CA PRO A 190 -6.17 3.59 -9.56
C PRO A 190 -6.18 4.41 -8.27
N GLY A 191 -5.36 4.02 -7.29
CA GLY A 191 -5.28 4.66 -5.97
C GLY A 191 -6.20 4.07 -4.91
N LEU A 192 -7.16 3.21 -5.30
CA LEU A 192 -8.10 2.62 -4.35
C LEU A 192 -7.46 1.59 -3.40
N ALA A 193 -6.24 1.15 -3.70
CA ALA A 193 -5.43 0.33 -2.79
C ALA A 193 -5.01 1.10 -1.55
N LEU A 194 -4.91 2.44 -1.64
CA LEU A 194 -4.41 3.30 -0.57
C LEU A 194 -3.01 2.89 -0.10
N HIS A 195 -2.19 2.38 -1.03
CA HIS A 195 -0.87 1.82 -0.77
C HIS A 195 0.25 2.66 -1.40
N ILE A 196 0.00 3.94 -1.66
CA ILE A 196 1.00 4.90 -2.17
C ILE A 196 2.30 4.85 -1.34
N THR A 197 3.43 4.64 -2.02
CA THR A 197 4.79 4.69 -1.46
C THR A 197 5.68 5.66 -2.24
N GLY A 198 6.91 5.88 -1.77
CA GLY A 198 7.96 6.60 -2.50
C GLY A 198 7.94 8.14 -2.38
N THR A 199 6.82 8.76 -1.99
CA THR A 199 6.65 10.23 -1.92
C THR A 199 7.64 10.95 -1.01
N THR A 200 8.19 10.26 -0.01
CA THR A 200 9.25 10.74 0.90
C THR A 200 10.34 9.67 1.06
N ARG A 201 10.70 9.03 -0.06
CA ARG A 201 11.55 7.83 -0.09
C ARG A 201 12.87 7.99 0.66
N LEU A 202 13.28 6.91 1.32
CA LEU A 202 14.54 6.83 2.05
C LEU A 202 15.71 6.41 1.14
N GLY A 203 16.91 6.79 1.53
CA GLY A 203 18.16 6.44 0.85
C GLY A 203 19.25 6.02 1.82
N ARG A 204 20.08 5.07 1.43
CA ARG A 204 21.20 4.63 2.28
C ARG A 204 22.47 5.45 1.97
N ILE A 205 22.87 6.29 2.92
CA ILE A 205 24.17 6.98 2.91
C ILE A 205 25.25 6.11 3.56
N ILE A 206 26.51 6.39 3.24
CA ILE A 206 27.67 5.70 3.77
C ILE A 206 28.01 6.26 5.16
N GLU A 207 28.03 5.36 6.15
CA GLU A 207 28.31 5.68 7.55
C GLU A 207 29.82 5.70 7.81
N LYS A 208 30.48 6.74 7.30
CA LYS A 208 31.89 7.07 7.59
C LYS A 208 31.99 8.53 8.03
N PRO A 209 32.95 8.88 8.91
CA PRO A 209 33.31 10.27 9.16
C PRO A 209 33.64 10.99 7.84
N GLU A 210 33.24 12.25 7.70
CA GLU A 210 33.34 12.98 6.42
C GLU A 210 34.80 13.17 5.96
N ASP A 211 35.73 13.28 6.91
CA ASP A 211 37.18 13.32 6.69
C ASP A 211 37.76 11.97 6.23
N GLN A 212 37.00 10.88 6.36
CA GLN A 212 37.39 9.51 5.97
C GLN A 212 36.67 9.01 4.71
N LYS A 213 35.78 9.82 4.13
CA LYS A 213 35.12 9.47 2.87
C LYS A 213 36.02 9.78 1.68
N ASP A 214 36.24 8.76 0.85
CA ASP A 214 36.88 8.95 -0.44
C ASP A 214 35.91 9.59 -1.46
N ASP A 215 36.41 9.88 -2.65
CA ASP A 215 35.62 10.54 -3.69
C ASP A 215 34.45 9.67 -4.18
N ALA A 216 34.57 8.34 -4.10
CA ALA A 216 33.51 7.42 -4.48
C ALA A 216 32.39 7.38 -3.43
N ASP A 217 32.75 7.41 -2.14
CA ASP A 217 31.81 7.50 -1.02
C ASP A 217 30.99 8.80 -1.13
N LYS A 218 31.66 9.93 -1.40
CA LYS A 218 31.00 11.25 -1.56
C LYS A 218 30.09 11.29 -2.78
N ALA A 219 30.54 10.74 -3.91
CA ALA A 219 29.72 10.66 -5.12
C ALA A 219 28.47 9.79 -4.92
N HIS A 220 28.58 8.69 -4.16
CA HIS A 220 27.45 7.85 -3.78
C HIS A 220 26.43 8.62 -2.92
N ASP A 221 26.89 9.25 -1.84
CA ASP A 221 26.02 10.00 -0.94
C ASP A 221 25.32 11.15 -1.64
N GLU A 222 26.01 11.88 -2.52
CA GLU A 222 25.42 12.96 -3.32
C GLU A 222 24.32 12.42 -4.24
N LYS A 223 24.56 11.31 -4.94
CA LYS A 223 23.52 10.66 -5.75
C LYS A 223 22.31 10.25 -4.91
N VAL A 224 22.54 9.66 -3.73
CA VAL A 224 21.45 9.28 -2.82
C VAL A 224 20.63 10.50 -2.41
N ARG A 225 21.27 11.63 -2.06
CA ARG A 225 20.58 12.87 -1.68
C ARG A 225 19.78 13.47 -2.84
N GLN A 226 20.23 13.30 -4.07
CA GLN A 226 19.49 13.73 -5.26
C GLN A 226 18.27 12.86 -5.54
N GLU A 227 18.35 11.56 -5.25
CA GLU A 227 17.29 10.59 -5.57
C GLU A 227 16.31 10.35 -4.41
N THR A 228 16.60 10.82 -3.18
CA THR A 228 15.82 10.51 -1.97
C THR A 228 15.51 11.75 -1.14
N VAL A 229 14.55 11.64 -0.22
CA VAL A 229 14.13 12.75 0.65
C VAL A 229 14.84 12.70 1.99
N ALA A 230 15.06 11.49 2.51
CA ALA A 230 15.65 11.25 3.82
C ALA A 230 16.62 10.07 3.77
N ASP A 231 17.48 9.95 4.78
CA ASP A 231 18.44 8.87 4.89
C ASP A 231 17.83 7.55 5.44
N GLN A 232 18.65 6.53 5.69
CA GLN A 232 18.20 5.24 6.20
C GLN A 232 17.63 5.27 7.63
N TYR A 233 17.67 6.42 8.30
CA TYR A 233 17.11 6.67 9.63
C TYR A 233 15.88 7.58 9.57
N SER A 234 15.34 7.80 8.37
CA SER A 234 14.23 8.70 8.09
C SER A 234 14.50 10.17 8.42
N MET A 235 15.77 10.57 8.56
CA MET A 235 16.15 11.97 8.77
C MET A 235 16.24 12.69 7.43
N VAL A 236 15.53 13.80 7.28
CA VAL A 236 15.48 14.56 6.01
C VAL A 236 16.85 15.15 5.71
N HIS A 237 17.30 14.99 4.46
CA HIS A 237 18.61 15.48 4.04
C HIS A 237 18.74 16.99 4.27
N GLY A 238 19.86 17.42 4.86
CA GLY A 238 20.11 18.82 5.19
C GLY A 238 19.46 19.33 6.47
N TYR A 239 18.81 18.45 7.24
CA TYR A 239 18.25 18.77 8.56
C TYR A 239 18.77 17.79 9.61
N GLU A 240 18.92 18.29 10.84
CA GLU A 240 19.40 17.49 11.98
C GLU A 240 18.27 17.05 12.92
N ASN A 241 17.06 17.58 12.73
CA ASN A 241 15.94 17.42 13.66
C ASN A 241 14.59 17.19 12.95
N LEU A 242 14.59 16.90 11.65
CA LEU A 242 13.38 16.67 10.87
C LEU A 242 13.35 15.22 10.37
N PHE A 243 12.27 14.51 10.70
CA PHE A 243 12.08 13.11 10.35
C PHE A 243 10.77 12.90 9.59
N VAL A 244 10.75 11.90 8.70
CA VAL A 244 9.55 11.47 7.96
C VAL A 244 9.11 10.07 8.38
N GLY A 245 7.83 9.75 8.20
CA GLY A 245 7.29 8.43 8.53
C GLY A 245 6.09 8.07 7.65
N GLY A 246 5.82 6.77 7.53
CA GLY A 246 4.69 6.24 6.76
C GLY A 246 5.11 5.51 5.48
N ASN A 247 4.12 5.23 4.62
CA ASN A 247 4.31 4.47 3.37
C ASN A 247 5.22 5.20 2.38
N GLY A 248 5.17 6.54 2.38
CA GLY A 248 6.02 7.39 1.54
C GLY A 248 7.52 7.15 1.71
N CYS A 249 7.96 6.65 2.87
CA CYS A 249 9.35 6.32 3.16
C CYS A 249 9.85 5.07 2.44
N ILE A 250 8.97 4.15 2.04
CA ILE A 250 9.38 2.90 1.41
C ILE A 250 10.07 3.22 0.07
N PRO A 251 11.35 2.84 -0.10
CA PRO A 251 12.15 3.29 -1.24
C PRO A 251 12.03 2.40 -2.48
N ASP A 252 11.35 1.26 -2.32
CA ASP A 252 11.23 0.19 -3.32
C ASP A 252 9.76 0.00 -3.75
N SER A 253 9.56 -0.71 -4.85
CA SER A 253 8.27 -1.15 -5.37
C SER A 253 7.73 -2.30 -4.52
N THR A 254 6.49 -2.20 -4.04
CA THR A 254 5.87 -3.24 -3.21
C THR A 254 4.52 -3.67 -3.76
N ALA A 255 4.22 -4.97 -3.64
CA ALA A 255 2.89 -5.54 -3.89
C ALA A 255 2.14 -5.86 -2.59
N CYS A 256 2.85 -6.15 -1.50
CA CYS A 256 2.24 -6.43 -0.19
C CYS A 256 1.75 -5.14 0.48
N ASN A 257 0.85 -5.28 1.46
CA ASN A 257 0.39 -4.15 2.28
C ASN A 257 1.59 -3.48 2.98
N PRO A 258 1.77 -2.16 2.84
CA PRO A 258 3.03 -1.48 3.20
C PRO A 258 3.17 -1.17 4.69
N THR A 259 2.08 -1.12 5.46
CA THR A 259 2.05 -0.55 6.82
C THR A 259 3.07 -1.17 7.76
N ARG A 260 3.22 -2.50 7.74
CA ARG A 260 4.19 -3.18 8.62
C ARG A 260 5.63 -2.79 8.29
N THR A 261 5.95 -2.59 7.02
CA THR A 261 7.26 -2.10 6.56
C THR A 261 7.48 -0.65 7.01
N SER A 262 6.47 0.20 6.89
CA SER A 262 6.53 1.59 7.38
C SER A 262 6.75 1.68 8.90
N VAL A 263 6.10 0.80 9.67
CA VAL A 263 6.32 0.70 11.13
C VAL A 263 7.77 0.28 11.42
N ALA A 264 8.35 -0.64 10.65
CA ALA A 264 9.75 -1.03 10.82
C ALA A 264 10.71 0.16 10.61
N TYR A 265 10.48 0.99 9.58
CA TYR A 265 11.24 2.22 9.38
C TYR A 265 11.05 3.21 10.53
N ALA A 266 9.82 3.39 11.03
CA ALA A 266 9.54 4.28 12.15
C ALA A 266 10.25 3.82 13.44
N ILE A 267 10.27 2.52 13.74
CA ILE A 267 11.00 1.97 14.90
C ILE A 267 12.50 2.23 14.76
N LYS A 268 13.07 2.03 13.57
CA LYS A 268 14.48 2.30 13.29
C LYS A 268 14.81 3.79 13.49
N ALA A 269 13.97 4.68 12.96
CA ALA A 269 14.12 6.13 13.11
C ALA A 269 14.03 6.57 14.58
N ALA A 270 13.08 6.01 15.34
CA ALA A 270 12.93 6.30 16.77
C ALA A 270 14.19 5.88 17.56
N GLY A 271 14.78 4.72 17.26
CA GLY A 271 16.04 4.30 17.86
C GLY A 271 17.19 5.27 17.60
N TYR A 272 17.30 5.77 16.37
CA TYR A 272 18.29 6.79 16.02
C TYR A 272 18.03 8.12 16.73
N LEU A 273 16.78 8.59 16.77
CA LEU A 273 16.38 9.82 17.43
C LEU A 273 16.70 9.79 18.93
N VAL A 274 16.45 8.68 19.62
CA VAL A 274 16.80 8.52 21.04
C VAL A 274 18.30 8.67 21.26
N ALA A 275 19.13 8.03 20.42
CA ALA A 275 20.58 8.16 20.50
C ALA A 275 21.06 9.59 20.21
N LEU A 276 20.46 10.26 19.24
CA LEU A 276 20.75 11.64 18.88
C LEU A 276 20.42 12.61 20.03
N LEU A 277 19.23 12.50 20.61
CA LEU A 277 18.80 13.31 21.76
C LEU A 277 19.67 13.07 22.99
N HIS A 278 20.12 11.84 23.23
CA HIS A 278 21.04 11.55 24.31
C HIS A 278 22.38 12.28 24.12
N ARG A 279 22.94 12.31 22.91
CA ARG A 279 24.18 13.03 22.61
C ARG A 279 24.04 14.52 22.88
N TYR A 280 22.97 15.14 22.39
CA TYR A 280 22.69 16.55 22.65
C TYR A 280 22.54 16.86 24.14
N HIS A 281 21.95 15.96 24.92
CA HIS A 281 21.86 16.14 26.36
C HIS A 281 23.25 16.11 27.02
N THR A 282 24.11 15.16 26.67
CA THR A 282 25.45 15.03 27.25
C THR A 282 26.41 16.14 26.84
N GLU A 283 26.27 16.70 25.65
CA GLU A 283 27.10 17.82 25.17
C GLU A 283 26.67 19.16 25.79
N ALA A 284 25.42 19.26 26.26
CA ALA A 284 24.89 20.46 26.91
C ALA A 284 25.17 20.55 28.42
N THR A 285 25.62 19.45 29.05
CA THR A 285 25.95 19.34 30.49
C THR A 285 27.45 19.30 30.72
#